data_AF-A0A6H9KWW6-F1
#
_entry.id   AF-A0A6H9KWW6-F1
#
_cell.length_a   1.000
_cell.length_b   1.000
_cell.length_c   1.000
_cell.angle_alpha   90.00
_cell.angle_beta   90.00
_cell.angle_gamma   90.00
#
_symmetry.space_group_name_H-M   'P 1'
#
loop_
_entity.id
_entity.type
_entity.pdbx_description
1 polymer ?
#
loop_
_entity_poly.entity_id
_entity_poly.type
_entity_poly.pdbx_seq_one_letter_code
_entity_poly.pdbx_strand_id
1 'polypeptide(L)'
;MPDGPAETMPRDDWRFGRIDSNGEYHPDPDYICSREGFQKGRLYQVTYTALGAPVIGLSFAALRDCVSWFKYGSSSVDSPVPGIRKSYAYGRSQTGRFLRTFVHNDFNLDESGREAMDGIIANVAGGMRGEFNQRFGQNSKDRNNMMHQLFPFASIEQTDLETEETGSLHQRLDERGSRLKVMYTNSSAEYHRADASLLHTDPDGRMDIEQGKNVRVFHFAGTEHGTGVWPPTDHGVIVTGAERAQNIRSVIDYSPLLRACLVNLDLWVTEGIDPPKSKHPRIDDGTLVPTSDLISIFSSIPGSNYPYRHAIPRRREFSADEKDEHPRILPPEIGNAFGGLVPMVDSDGNEIGGIISPEISVPVAAHTGWTLRHADIGGEGQLLMFAGGTIPFPATESDRLTTGDPRPSIEARYTNRDEYLSKVRASAEALVSERYLLEIDIETSVSLGERMWDYFTGP
;
A
#
# COMPACT_ATOMS: atom_id res chain seq x y z
N MET A 1 -13.34 12.32 11.09
CA MET A 1 -12.72 11.15 10.45
C MET A 1 -13.04 11.19 8.96
N PRO A 2 -12.15 10.70 8.08
CA PRO A 2 -12.30 10.78 6.63
C PRO A 2 -13.60 10.18 6.04
N ASP A 3 -14.18 9.21 6.73
CA ASP A 3 -15.34 8.41 6.34
C ASP A 3 -16.57 8.62 7.23
N GLY A 4 -16.52 9.66 8.09
CA GLY A 4 -17.69 10.08 8.87
C GLY A 4 -18.74 10.78 8.00
N PRO A 5 -19.96 11.01 8.54
CA PRO A 5 -20.98 11.77 7.83
C PRO A 5 -20.46 13.17 7.48
N ALA A 6 -20.71 13.59 6.23
CA ALA A 6 -20.32 14.91 5.77
C ALA A 6 -21.19 16.00 6.41
N GLU A 7 -20.56 17.12 6.77
CA GLU A 7 -21.24 18.33 7.24
C GLU A 7 -21.26 19.34 6.09
N THR A 8 -22.42 19.93 5.81
CA THR A 8 -22.52 20.95 4.75
C THR A 8 -21.88 22.24 5.23
N MET A 9 -20.84 22.69 4.53
CA MET A 9 -20.26 24.01 4.76
C MET A 9 -21.16 25.10 4.14
N PRO A 10 -21.45 26.21 4.83
CA PRO A 10 -22.30 27.27 4.29
C PRO A 10 -21.81 27.76 2.93
N ARG A 11 -22.70 27.83 1.94
CA ARG A 11 -22.32 28.23 0.58
C ARG A 11 -21.66 29.61 0.54
N ASP A 12 -22.07 30.53 1.40
CA ASP A 12 -21.48 31.87 1.45
C ASP A 12 -20.11 31.94 2.12
N ASP A 13 -19.70 30.90 2.86
CA ASP A 13 -18.37 30.89 3.50
C ASP A 13 -17.24 30.72 2.46
N TRP A 14 -17.45 29.92 1.42
CA TRP A 14 -16.39 29.57 0.48
C TRP A 14 -16.65 29.98 -0.97
N ARG A 15 -15.57 30.29 -1.70
CA ARG A 15 -15.60 30.63 -3.13
C ARG A 15 -14.30 30.19 -3.81
N PHE A 16 -14.33 30.06 -5.14
CA PHE A 16 -13.11 29.91 -5.93
C PHE A 16 -12.42 31.27 -6.03
N GLY A 17 -11.28 31.40 -5.38
CA GLY A 17 -10.53 32.65 -5.30
C GLY A 17 -9.59 32.68 -4.11
N ARG A 18 -9.05 33.87 -3.85
CA ARG A 18 -8.18 34.16 -2.71
C ARG A 18 -8.82 35.22 -1.83
N ILE A 19 -8.47 35.20 -0.55
CA ILE A 19 -8.70 36.31 0.37
C ILE A 19 -7.33 36.87 0.70
N ASP A 20 -7.10 38.16 0.44
CA ASP A 20 -5.83 38.80 0.74
C ASP A 20 -5.68 39.13 2.24
N SER A 21 -4.54 39.71 2.61
CA SER A 21 -4.27 40.11 4.00
C SER A 21 -5.22 41.18 4.56
N ASN A 22 -5.92 41.91 3.68
CA ASN A 22 -6.91 42.92 4.07
C ASN A 22 -8.32 42.32 4.20
N GLY A 23 -8.50 41.03 3.91
CA GLY A 23 -9.79 40.36 3.91
C GLY A 23 -10.58 40.55 2.62
N GLU A 24 -9.98 41.12 1.56
CA GLU A 24 -10.65 41.34 0.29
C GLU A 24 -10.60 40.08 -0.57
N TYR A 25 -11.73 39.78 -1.23
CA TYR A 25 -11.87 38.64 -2.11
C TYR A 25 -11.40 38.97 -3.53
N HIS A 26 -10.55 38.09 -4.07
CA HIS A 26 -10.05 38.15 -5.43
C HIS A 26 -10.45 36.86 -6.16
N PRO A 27 -11.28 36.92 -7.23
CA PRO A 27 -11.60 35.75 -8.04
C PRO A 27 -10.34 35.13 -8.64
N ASP A 28 -10.16 33.83 -8.42
CA ASP A 28 -9.04 33.05 -8.95
C ASP A 28 -9.47 31.58 -9.06
N PRO A 29 -9.60 31.02 -10.28
CA PRO A 29 -10.06 29.65 -10.46
C PRO A 29 -9.08 28.57 -9.98
N ASP A 30 -7.81 28.93 -9.71
CA ASP A 30 -6.79 27.99 -9.23
C ASP A 30 -6.81 27.82 -7.71
N TYR A 31 -7.65 28.57 -7.00
CA TYR A 31 -7.70 28.61 -5.54
C TYR A 31 -9.13 28.44 -5.02
N ILE A 32 -9.24 27.91 -3.81
CA ILE A 32 -10.48 27.92 -3.02
C ILE A 32 -10.18 28.66 -1.71
N CYS A 33 -11.07 29.57 -1.32
CA CYS A 33 -10.97 30.31 -0.08
C CYS A 33 -12.22 30.09 0.79
N SER A 34 -12.06 30.26 2.11
CA SER A 34 -13.11 30.24 3.12
C SER A 34 -12.94 31.46 4.01
N ARG A 35 -14.02 32.17 4.36
CA ARG A 35 -13.95 33.32 5.27
C ARG A 35 -13.63 32.89 6.70
N GLU A 36 -14.17 31.75 7.12
CA GLU A 36 -13.90 31.14 8.43
C GLU A 36 -12.58 30.35 8.48
N GLY A 37 -11.98 30.12 7.30
CA GLY A 37 -10.74 29.36 7.14
C GLY A 37 -10.91 27.83 7.16
N PHE A 38 -9.95 27.12 6.58
CA PHE A 38 -9.90 25.65 6.63
C PHE A 38 -9.22 25.16 7.92
N GLN A 39 -9.78 24.11 8.53
CA GLN A 39 -9.32 23.54 9.77
C GLN A 39 -8.34 22.38 9.52
N LYS A 40 -7.22 22.37 10.25
CA LYS A 40 -6.26 21.24 10.21
C LYS A 40 -6.95 19.93 10.58
N GLY A 41 -6.66 18.87 9.83
CA GLY A 41 -7.21 17.53 10.08
C GLY A 41 -8.65 17.31 9.60
N ARG A 42 -9.29 18.28 8.92
CA ARG A 42 -10.55 18.09 8.20
C ARG A 42 -10.31 17.78 6.72
N LEU A 43 -11.24 17.03 6.13
CA LEU A 43 -11.35 16.87 4.68
C LEU A 43 -12.49 17.75 4.18
N TYR A 44 -12.22 18.43 3.06
CA TYR A 44 -13.19 19.29 2.40
C TYR A 44 -13.50 18.70 1.03
N GLN A 45 -14.79 18.64 0.70
CA GLN A 45 -15.26 18.14 -0.57
C GLN A 45 -16.11 19.21 -1.24
N VAL A 46 -15.91 19.40 -2.54
CA VAL A 46 -16.68 20.31 -3.37
C VAL A 46 -17.10 19.61 -4.66
N THR A 47 -18.38 19.76 -5.02
CA THR A 47 -18.92 19.31 -6.30
C THR A 47 -19.24 20.54 -7.14
N TYR A 48 -18.69 20.61 -8.35
CA TYR A 48 -18.83 21.75 -9.24
C TYR A 48 -18.77 21.30 -10.70
N THR A 49 -19.32 22.12 -11.59
CA THR A 49 -19.21 21.91 -13.04
C THR A 49 -17.89 22.45 -13.54
N ALA A 50 -17.04 21.58 -14.09
CA ALA A 50 -15.76 21.94 -14.69
C ALA A 50 -15.84 21.94 -16.23
N LEU A 51 -14.94 22.70 -16.87
CA LEU A 51 -14.74 22.72 -18.32
C LEU A 51 -13.30 22.32 -18.65
N GLY A 52 -13.08 21.79 -19.86
CA GLY A 52 -11.73 21.50 -20.35
C GLY A 52 -11.08 20.27 -19.73
N ALA A 53 -11.79 19.12 -19.68
CA ALA A 53 -11.19 17.87 -19.24
C ALA A 53 -9.96 17.54 -20.13
N PRO A 54 -8.76 17.37 -19.54
CA PRO A 54 -7.59 17.01 -20.33
C PRO A 54 -7.74 15.59 -20.90
N VAL A 55 -7.14 15.36 -22.07
CA VAL A 55 -6.98 13.99 -22.58
C VAL A 55 -5.94 13.29 -21.70
N ILE A 56 -6.38 12.26 -20.96
CA ILE A 56 -5.53 11.40 -20.14
C ILE A 56 -5.61 9.95 -20.66
N GLY A 57 -4.72 9.07 -20.19
CA GLY A 57 -4.68 7.65 -20.57
C GLY A 57 -3.69 7.30 -21.68
N LEU A 58 -3.22 8.28 -22.48
CA LEU A 58 -2.22 8.06 -23.53
C LEU A 58 -0.88 7.52 -23.00
N SER A 59 -0.61 7.68 -21.70
CA SER A 59 0.60 7.13 -21.05
C SER A 59 0.63 5.60 -21.06
N PHE A 60 -0.51 4.91 -21.10
CA PHE A 60 -0.55 3.45 -21.25
C PHE A 60 -0.01 3.02 -22.62
N ALA A 61 -0.52 3.64 -23.69
CA ALA A 61 -0.04 3.41 -25.05
C ALA A 61 1.43 3.79 -25.20
N ALA A 62 1.83 4.96 -24.69
CA ALA A 62 3.23 5.39 -24.73
C ALA A 62 4.17 4.40 -24.04
N LEU A 63 3.81 3.87 -22.86
CA LEU A 63 4.62 2.86 -22.18
C LEU A 63 4.70 1.56 -22.99
N ARG A 64 3.55 1.04 -23.44
CA ARG A 64 3.46 -0.18 -24.24
C ARG A 64 4.29 -0.09 -25.51
N ASP A 65 4.10 0.98 -26.30
CA ASP A 65 4.69 1.13 -27.62
C ASP A 65 6.19 1.40 -27.53
N CYS A 66 6.66 2.19 -26.56
CA CYS A 66 8.09 2.37 -26.32
C CYS A 66 8.76 1.04 -25.95
N VAL A 67 8.17 0.26 -25.04
CA VAL A 67 8.75 -1.04 -24.63
C VAL A 67 8.70 -2.05 -25.77
N SER A 68 7.59 -2.10 -26.52
CA SER A 68 7.48 -2.94 -27.72
C SER A 68 8.54 -2.56 -28.77
N TRP A 69 8.71 -1.27 -29.04
CA TRP A 69 9.74 -0.77 -29.97
C TRP A 69 11.16 -1.13 -29.51
N PHE A 70 11.48 -1.02 -28.22
CA PHE A 70 12.76 -1.45 -27.68
C PHE A 70 13.01 -2.96 -27.88
N LYS A 71 11.97 -3.80 -27.78
CA LYS A 71 12.11 -5.26 -27.94
C LYS A 71 12.19 -5.70 -29.40
N TYR A 72 11.34 -5.12 -30.25
CA TYR A 72 11.07 -5.68 -31.56
C TYR A 72 11.45 -4.76 -32.72
N GLY A 73 11.69 -3.47 -32.46
CA GLY A 73 11.76 -2.47 -33.51
C GLY A 73 10.45 -2.36 -34.29
N SER A 74 10.54 -1.72 -35.46
CA SER A 74 9.47 -1.64 -36.46
C SER A 74 10.06 -1.74 -37.86
N SER A 75 9.22 -1.80 -38.88
CA SER A 75 9.68 -1.80 -40.28
C SER A 75 10.32 -0.48 -40.73
N SER A 76 10.06 0.62 -40.03
CA SER A 76 10.53 1.97 -40.38
C SER A 76 11.57 2.53 -39.40
N VAL A 77 11.62 2.01 -38.18
CA VAL A 77 12.52 2.45 -37.11
C VAL A 77 13.03 1.22 -36.35
N ASP A 78 14.33 0.96 -36.47
CA ASP A 78 15.00 -0.12 -35.74
C ASP A 78 14.87 0.05 -34.22
N SER A 79 15.01 -1.04 -33.47
CA SER A 79 15.14 -0.94 -32.01
C SER A 79 16.40 -0.14 -31.66
N PRO A 80 16.33 0.82 -30.72
CA PRO A 80 17.48 1.61 -30.30
C PRO A 80 18.45 0.80 -29.43
N VAL A 81 18.01 -0.35 -28.90
CA VAL A 81 18.82 -1.22 -28.04
C VAL A 81 18.73 -2.66 -28.57
N PRO A 82 19.71 -3.10 -29.37
CA PRO A 82 19.67 -4.44 -29.94
C PRO A 82 19.75 -5.51 -28.85
N GLY A 83 19.01 -6.61 -29.02
CA GLY A 83 19.13 -7.80 -28.19
C GLY A 83 18.26 -7.84 -26.92
N ILE A 84 17.38 -6.86 -26.70
CA ILE A 84 16.39 -6.93 -25.62
C ILE A 84 15.38 -8.04 -25.90
N ARG A 85 15.37 -9.07 -25.07
CA ARG A 85 14.45 -10.21 -25.19
C ARG A 85 13.28 -10.15 -24.22
N LYS A 86 13.51 -9.55 -23.05
CA LYS A 86 12.57 -9.50 -21.92
C LYS A 86 12.49 -8.08 -21.40
N SER A 87 11.31 -7.72 -20.91
CA SER A 87 11.07 -6.42 -20.27
C SER A 87 10.24 -6.60 -19.00
N TYR A 88 10.60 -5.82 -17.99
CA TYR A 88 9.97 -5.81 -16.69
C TYR A 88 9.49 -4.41 -16.35
N ALA A 89 8.36 -4.29 -15.67
CA ALA A 89 7.92 -3.04 -15.08
C ALA A 89 7.80 -3.17 -13.57
N TYR A 90 8.38 -2.21 -12.85
CA TYR A 90 8.18 -2.01 -11.42
C TYR A 90 7.45 -0.69 -11.20
N GLY A 91 6.36 -0.73 -10.44
CA GLY A 91 5.59 0.45 -10.07
C GLY A 91 5.35 0.46 -8.57
N ARG A 92 5.50 1.61 -7.93
CA ARG A 92 5.28 1.81 -6.49
C ARG A 92 4.12 2.77 -6.28
N SER A 93 3.20 2.43 -5.38
CA SER A 93 2.08 3.30 -5.00
C SER A 93 1.23 3.64 -6.21
N GLN A 94 1.14 4.91 -6.60
CA GLN A 94 0.44 5.36 -7.80
C GLN A 94 0.89 4.66 -9.08
N THR A 95 2.20 4.46 -9.30
CA THR A 95 2.67 3.74 -10.50
C THR A 95 2.41 2.23 -10.38
N GLY A 96 2.27 1.69 -9.17
CA GLY A 96 1.78 0.33 -8.94
C GLY A 96 0.31 0.19 -9.34
N ARG A 97 -0.53 1.17 -8.99
CA ARG A 97 -1.94 1.23 -9.44
C ARG A 97 -2.05 1.45 -10.95
N PHE A 98 -1.12 2.20 -11.54
CA PHE A 98 -1.02 2.33 -12.99
C PHE A 98 -0.79 0.96 -13.62
N LEU A 99 0.16 0.16 -13.11
CA LEU A 99 0.40 -1.20 -13.61
C LEU A 99 -0.79 -2.14 -13.36
N ARG A 100 -1.51 -2.01 -12.24
CA ARG A 100 -2.78 -2.73 -12.03
C ARG A 100 -3.84 -2.36 -13.07
N THR A 101 -3.96 -1.09 -13.41
CA THR A 101 -4.91 -0.59 -14.41
C THR A 101 -4.50 -1.02 -15.83
N PHE A 102 -3.20 -1.01 -16.11
CA PHE A 102 -2.60 -1.53 -17.35
C PHE A 102 -2.92 -3.02 -17.56
N VAL A 103 -2.80 -3.81 -16.49
CA VAL A 103 -3.19 -5.24 -16.47
C VAL A 103 -4.69 -5.41 -16.71
N HIS A 104 -5.53 -4.68 -15.97
CA HIS A 104 -7.00 -4.79 -16.09
C HIS A 104 -7.49 -4.51 -17.52
N ASN A 105 -6.92 -3.50 -18.16
CA ASN A 105 -7.30 -3.10 -19.51
C ASN A 105 -6.57 -3.88 -20.62
N ASP A 106 -5.69 -4.82 -20.27
CA ASP A 106 -4.80 -5.53 -21.20
C ASP A 106 -4.07 -4.57 -22.15
N PHE A 107 -3.50 -3.50 -21.61
CA PHE A 107 -2.62 -2.61 -22.37
C PHE A 107 -1.25 -3.26 -22.68
N ASN A 108 -1.04 -4.54 -22.35
CA ASN A 108 0.21 -5.25 -22.62
C ASN A 108 0.34 -5.72 -24.07
N LEU A 109 -0.77 -5.83 -24.80
CA LEU A 109 -0.78 -6.27 -26.19
C LEU A 109 -0.56 -5.09 -27.14
N ASP A 110 0.54 -5.12 -27.89
CA ASP A 110 0.82 -4.13 -28.93
C ASP A 110 -0.08 -4.31 -30.17
N GLU A 111 -0.05 -3.31 -31.07
CA GLU A 111 -0.89 -3.31 -32.28
C GLU A 111 -0.54 -4.42 -33.29
N SER A 112 0.58 -5.12 -33.09
CA SER A 112 0.99 -6.30 -33.88
C SER A 112 0.70 -7.62 -33.16
N GLY A 113 -0.01 -7.60 -32.03
CA GLY A 113 -0.38 -8.78 -31.26
C GLY A 113 0.76 -9.38 -30.42
N ARG A 114 1.77 -8.59 -30.04
CA ARG A 114 2.94 -9.04 -29.25
C ARG A 114 2.86 -8.48 -27.82
N GLU A 115 3.40 -9.24 -26.86
CA GLU A 115 3.52 -8.77 -25.48
C GLU A 115 4.60 -7.69 -25.39
N ALA A 116 4.23 -6.50 -24.88
CA ALA A 116 5.16 -5.44 -24.57
C ALA A 116 6.02 -5.82 -23.35
N MET A 117 5.40 -6.14 -22.21
CA MET A 117 6.06 -6.59 -20.98
C MET A 117 5.98 -8.10 -20.80
N ASP A 118 7.02 -8.68 -20.17
CA ASP A 118 7.05 -10.09 -19.79
C ASP A 118 6.79 -10.30 -18.29
N GLY A 119 7.13 -9.31 -17.44
CA GLY A 119 6.88 -9.36 -16.01
C GLY A 119 6.54 -8.00 -15.39
N ILE A 120 5.72 -8.02 -14.34
CA ILE A 120 5.32 -6.83 -13.56
C ILE A 120 5.49 -7.09 -12.07
N ILE A 121 6.03 -6.09 -11.36
CA ILE A 121 5.90 -5.95 -9.90
C ILE A 121 5.11 -4.67 -9.61
N ALA A 122 3.88 -4.83 -9.13
CA ALA A 122 3.05 -3.73 -8.67
C ALA A 122 3.11 -3.67 -7.15
N ASN A 123 3.92 -2.75 -6.65
CA ASN A 123 4.26 -2.61 -5.24
C ASN A 123 3.43 -1.53 -4.54
N VAL A 124 2.95 -1.85 -3.33
CA VAL A 124 2.18 -1.00 -2.42
C VAL A 124 1.02 -0.26 -3.09
N ALA A 125 0.42 -0.90 -4.09
CA ALA A 125 -0.76 -0.37 -4.79
C ALA A 125 -2.04 -0.58 -3.97
N GLY A 126 -2.04 -1.61 -3.10
CA GLY A 126 -3.22 -2.21 -2.48
C GLY A 126 -4.16 -2.79 -3.53
N GLY A 127 -5.44 -2.91 -3.17
CA GLY A 127 -6.52 -3.40 -4.03
C GLY A 127 -6.91 -2.42 -5.13
N MET A 128 -6.51 -1.16 -5.02
CA MET A 128 -6.97 -0.11 -5.92
C MET A 128 -6.37 -0.16 -7.33
N ARG A 129 -7.18 0.28 -8.29
CA ARG A 129 -6.75 0.81 -9.59
C ARG A 129 -6.61 2.34 -9.50
N GLY A 130 -6.24 3.02 -10.57
CA GLY A 130 -6.16 4.50 -10.56
C GLY A 130 -6.98 5.17 -11.65
N GLU A 131 -7.27 6.45 -11.46
CA GLU A 131 -8.10 7.26 -12.36
C GLU A 131 -7.26 7.79 -13.54
N PHE A 132 -6.67 6.88 -14.32
CA PHE A 132 -5.71 7.22 -15.37
C PHE A 132 -6.34 7.39 -16.76
N ASN A 133 -7.56 6.90 -16.96
CA ASN A 133 -8.26 6.91 -18.26
C ASN A 133 -9.71 7.41 -18.14
N GLN A 134 -10.03 8.09 -17.03
CA GLN A 134 -11.38 8.57 -16.72
C GLN A 134 -11.47 10.06 -17.04
N ARG A 135 -12.65 10.54 -17.46
CA ARG A 135 -12.87 11.98 -17.65
C ARG A 135 -12.69 12.72 -16.32
N PHE A 136 -11.79 13.71 -16.28
CA PHE A 136 -11.36 14.42 -15.06
C PHE A 136 -10.67 13.54 -14.01
N GLY A 137 -10.12 12.39 -14.42
CA GLY A 137 -9.41 11.48 -13.53
C GLY A 137 -8.26 12.17 -12.80
N GLN A 138 -8.16 11.92 -11.49
CA GLN A 138 -7.13 12.51 -10.64
C GLN A 138 -6.05 11.47 -10.33
N ASN A 139 -4.95 11.51 -11.07
CA ASN A 139 -3.85 10.54 -10.94
C ASN A 139 -3.32 10.42 -9.50
N SER A 140 -3.30 11.53 -8.74
CA SER A 140 -2.81 11.62 -7.35
C SER A 140 -3.80 11.21 -6.26
N LYS A 141 -5.02 10.81 -6.64
CA LYS A 141 -6.04 10.41 -5.68
C LYS A 141 -5.67 9.10 -4.98
N ASP A 142 -5.65 9.09 -3.65
CA ASP A 142 -5.04 8.03 -2.86
C ASP A 142 -5.92 7.41 -1.78
N ARG A 143 -7.11 7.96 -1.55
CA ARG A 143 -8.06 7.43 -0.56
C ARG A 143 -9.14 6.57 -1.21
N ASN A 144 -9.24 5.32 -0.76
CA ASN A 144 -10.23 4.35 -1.22
C ASN A 144 -11.68 4.88 -1.11
N ASN A 145 -12.00 5.66 -0.09
CA ASN A 145 -13.29 6.29 0.10
C ASN A 145 -13.55 7.49 -0.84
N MET A 146 -12.65 7.78 -1.77
CA MET A 146 -12.88 8.77 -2.81
C MET A 146 -12.79 8.17 -4.21
N MET A 147 -12.21 6.97 -4.37
CA MET A 147 -11.96 6.37 -5.68
C MET A 147 -13.25 5.97 -6.41
N HIS A 148 -13.23 6.16 -7.73
CA HIS A 148 -14.33 5.76 -8.61
C HIS A 148 -14.39 4.24 -8.83
N GLN A 149 -13.25 3.60 -9.08
CA GLN A 149 -13.15 2.17 -9.42
C GLN A 149 -12.37 1.41 -8.33
N LEU A 150 -13.05 0.52 -7.61
CA LEU A 150 -12.45 -0.34 -6.58
C LEU A 150 -12.46 -1.81 -7.01
N PHE A 151 -13.64 -2.38 -7.24
CA PHE A 151 -13.81 -3.73 -7.78
C PHE A 151 -13.55 -3.75 -9.31
N PRO A 152 -13.04 -4.84 -9.90
CA PRO A 152 -12.49 -6.05 -9.26
C PRO A 152 -11.08 -5.86 -8.68
N PHE A 153 -10.78 -6.58 -7.59
CA PHE A 153 -9.52 -6.47 -6.84
C PHE A 153 -8.53 -7.59 -7.15
N ALA A 154 -9.02 -8.82 -7.25
CA ALA A 154 -8.24 -10.04 -7.39
C ALA A 154 -7.93 -10.41 -8.84
N SER A 155 -6.94 -11.29 -9.04
CA SER A 155 -6.61 -11.79 -10.38
C SER A 155 -7.67 -12.71 -10.97
N ILE A 156 -8.41 -13.44 -10.14
CA ILE A 156 -9.44 -14.39 -10.58
C ILE A 156 -10.83 -13.76 -10.55
N GLU A 157 -11.77 -14.37 -11.28
CA GLU A 157 -13.17 -13.94 -11.29
C GLU A 157 -13.76 -13.98 -9.88
N GLN A 158 -14.41 -12.88 -9.51
CA GLN A 158 -15.18 -12.73 -8.30
C GLN A 158 -16.54 -12.15 -8.67
N THR A 159 -17.52 -12.37 -7.79
CA THR A 159 -18.83 -11.72 -7.88
C THR A 159 -19.02 -10.86 -6.64
N ASP A 160 -19.34 -9.59 -6.84
CA ASP A 160 -19.81 -8.71 -5.78
C ASP A 160 -21.30 -8.98 -5.56
N LEU A 161 -21.66 -9.54 -4.40
CA LEU A 161 -23.04 -9.95 -4.11
C LEU A 161 -24.01 -8.78 -3.91
N GLU A 162 -23.51 -7.56 -3.70
CA GLU A 162 -24.36 -6.37 -3.52
C GLU A 162 -24.71 -5.70 -4.85
N THR A 163 -23.75 -5.61 -5.77
CA THR A 163 -23.94 -4.99 -7.09
C THR A 163 -24.27 -6.00 -8.18
N GLU A 164 -24.10 -7.30 -7.90
CA GLU A 164 -24.16 -8.42 -8.85
C GLU A 164 -23.08 -8.34 -9.95
N GLU A 165 -22.12 -7.41 -9.83
CA GLU A 165 -21.01 -7.27 -10.77
C GLU A 165 -20.08 -8.48 -10.67
N THR A 166 -19.73 -9.07 -11.81
CA THR A 166 -18.76 -10.17 -11.91
C THR A 166 -17.59 -9.74 -12.76
N GLY A 167 -16.37 -9.99 -12.27
CA GLY A 167 -15.16 -9.66 -13.01
C GLY A 167 -13.88 -10.00 -12.27
N SER A 168 -12.76 -9.81 -12.95
CA SER A 168 -11.43 -9.93 -12.35
C SER A 168 -10.48 -8.86 -12.86
N LEU A 169 -9.39 -8.66 -12.10
CA LEU A 169 -8.30 -7.78 -12.52
C LEU A 169 -7.57 -8.33 -13.76
N HIS A 170 -7.56 -9.65 -14.00
CA HIS A 170 -6.81 -10.28 -15.10
C HIS A 170 -7.69 -10.76 -16.25
N GLN A 171 -9.01 -10.57 -16.19
CA GLN A 171 -9.98 -11.18 -17.10
C GLN A 171 -9.54 -11.11 -18.57
N ARG A 172 -9.21 -9.91 -19.07
CA ARG A 172 -8.78 -9.69 -20.46
C ARG A 172 -7.46 -10.39 -20.79
N LEU A 173 -6.49 -10.42 -19.86
CA LEU A 173 -5.23 -11.13 -20.03
C LEU A 173 -5.47 -12.65 -20.13
N ASP A 174 -6.30 -13.19 -19.25
CA ASP A 174 -6.55 -14.62 -19.16
C ASP A 174 -7.36 -15.13 -20.36
N GLU A 175 -8.40 -14.40 -20.77
CA GLU A 175 -9.20 -14.69 -21.97
C GLU A 175 -8.33 -14.71 -23.24
N ARG A 176 -7.36 -13.79 -23.34
CA ARG A 176 -6.39 -13.74 -24.44
C ARG A 176 -5.31 -14.82 -24.33
N GLY A 177 -5.12 -15.45 -23.17
CA GLY A 177 -4.03 -16.38 -22.91
C GLY A 177 -2.67 -15.69 -22.80
N SER A 178 -2.63 -14.48 -22.22
CA SER A 178 -1.39 -13.74 -21.99
C SER A 178 -0.37 -14.55 -21.18
N ARG A 179 0.91 -14.34 -21.48
CA ARG A 179 2.03 -14.96 -20.75
C ARG A 179 2.61 -14.07 -19.66
N LEU A 180 2.08 -12.86 -19.50
CA LEU A 180 2.57 -11.88 -18.53
C LEU A 180 2.59 -12.48 -17.11
N LYS A 181 3.72 -12.32 -16.43
CA LYS A 181 3.89 -12.74 -15.02
C LYS A 181 3.74 -11.53 -14.10
N VAL A 182 2.95 -11.65 -13.04
CA VAL A 182 2.65 -10.51 -12.17
C VAL A 182 2.88 -10.86 -10.70
N MET A 183 3.61 -9.98 -10.00
CA MET A 183 3.70 -10.00 -8.54
C MET A 183 3.04 -8.74 -7.98
N TYR A 184 2.09 -8.92 -7.07
CA TYR A 184 1.51 -7.86 -6.26
C TYR A 184 2.15 -7.90 -4.88
N THR A 185 2.91 -6.87 -4.53
CA THR A 185 3.56 -6.77 -3.22
C THR A 185 2.89 -5.64 -2.42
N ASN A 186 2.54 -5.87 -1.16
CA ASN A 186 1.91 -4.86 -0.31
C ASN A 186 2.54 -4.85 1.08
N SER A 187 2.62 -3.67 1.69
CA SER A 187 3.01 -3.54 3.09
C SER A 187 1.78 -3.55 4.00
N SER A 188 2.03 -3.53 5.30
CA SER A 188 0.99 -3.44 6.32
C SER A 188 0.20 -2.14 6.21
N ALA A 189 0.79 -1.07 5.66
CA ALA A 189 0.08 0.18 5.41
C ALA A 189 -1.12 0.01 4.46
N GLU A 190 -1.02 -0.80 3.40
CA GLU A 190 -2.17 -1.04 2.51
C GLU A 190 -3.23 -1.94 3.15
N TYR A 191 -2.84 -2.83 4.06
CA TYR A 191 -3.81 -3.61 4.85
C TYR A 191 -4.58 -2.71 5.82
N HIS A 192 -3.92 -1.78 6.50
CA HIS A 192 -4.58 -0.83 7.39
C HIS A 192 -5.30 0.31 6.65
N ARG A 193 -5.04 0.46 5.35
CA ARG A 193 -5.91 1.18 4.41
C ARG A 193 -7.12 0.34 3.97
N ALA A 194 -7.18 -0.93 4.38
CA ALA A 194 -8.28 -1.89 4.25
C ALA A 194 -8.59 -2.38 2.82
N ASP A 195 -7.67 -2.20 1.86
CA ASP A 195 -7.86 -2.67 0.48
C ASP A 195 -6.87 -3.75 0.04
N ALA A 196 -5.79 -4.02 0.78
CA ALA A 196 -4.82 -5.06 0.39
C ALA A 196 -5.34 -6.49 0.56
N SER A 197 -6.15 -6.77 1.58
CA SER A 197 -6.73 -8.10 1.79
C SER A 197 -7.65 -8.51 0.63
N LEU A 198 -8.34 -7.56 0.01
CA LEU A 198 -9.24 -7.80 -1.12
C LEU A 198 -8.53 -8.34 -2.38
N LEU A 199 -7.20 -8.32 -2.44
CA LEU A 199 -6.47 -9.02 -3.51
C LEU A 199 -6.58 -10.54 -3.38
N HIS A 200 -6.78 -11.04 -2.17
CA HIS A 200 -6.69 -12.46 -1.82
C HIS A 200 -7.84 -12.96 -0.94
N THR A 201 -8.90 -12.16 -0.78
CA THR A 201 -10.21 -12.58 -0.23
C THR A 201 -11.34 -12.31 -1.22
N ASP A 202 -12.51 -12.90 -1.02
CA ASP A 202 -13.75 -12.44 -1.65
C ASP A 202 -14.08 -10.97 -1.29
N PRO A 203 -14.95 -10.28 -2.08
CA PRO A 203 -15.25 -8.86 -1.85
C PRO A 203 -15.80 -8.53 -0.46
N ASP A 204 -16.43 -9.51 0.21
CA ASP A 204 -16.99 -9.37 1.56
C ASP A 204 -16.02 -9.84 2.67
N GLY A 205 -14.80 -10.29 2.32
CA GLY A 205 -13.76 -10.66 3.29
C GLY A 205 -14.11 -11.85 4.17
N ARG A 206 -14.81 -12.84 3.60
CA ARG A 206 -15.30 -14.04 4.29
C ARG A 206 -14.48 -15.29 3.99
N MET A 207 -13.80 -15.34 2.85
CA MET A 207 -13.03 -16.50 2.41
C MET A 207 -11.77 -16.08 1.66
N ASP A 208 -10.72 -16.89 1.84
CA ASP A 208 -9.50 -16.79 1.05
C ASP A 208 -9.76 -17.18 -0.42
N ILE A 209 -9.00 -16.58 -1.33
CA ILE A 209 -9.00 -16.93 -2.74
C ILE A 209 -7.59 -17.29 -3.23
N GLU A 210 -7.54 -18.29 -4.10
CA GLU A 210 -6.30 -18.68 -4.77
C GLU A 210 -6.09 -17.86 -6.04
N GLN A 211 -4.85 -17.43 -6.26
CA GLN A 211 -4.51 -16.57 -7.38
C GLN A 211 -4.35 -17.34 -8.69
N GLY A 212 -4.46 -16.64 -9.82
CA GLY A 212 -4.18 -17.20 -11.13
C GLY A 212 -2.74 -17.72 -11.27
N LYS A 213 -2.53 -18.69 -12.17
CA LYS A 213 -1.24 -19.37 -12.36
C LYS A 213 -0.04 -18.45 -12.60
N ASN A 214 -0.27 -17.28 -13.20
CA ASN A 214 0.74 -16.28 -13.55
C ASN A 214 0.86 -15.15 -12.51
N VAL A 215 0.28 -15.33 -11.32
CA VAL A 215 0.21 -14.31 -10.28
C VAL A 215 0.85 -14.79 -8.97
N ARG A 216 1.50 -13.87 -8.26
CA ARG A 216 1.86 -14.02 -6.86
C ARG A 216 1.42 -12.79 -6.08
N VAL A 217 0.99 -13.01 -4.85
CA VAL A 217 0.67 -11.95 -3.89
C VAL A 217 1.59 -12.11 -2.69
N PHE A 218 2.30 -11.05 -2.33
CA PHE A 218 3.24 -11.04 -1.21
C PHE A 218 2.93 -9.88 -0.27
N HIS A 219 2.97 -10.17 1.02
CA HIS A 219 2.84 -9.19 2.08
C HIS A 219 4.19 -9.03 2.80
N PHE A 220 4.67 -7.79 2.95
CA PHE A 220 5.83 -7.46 3.76
C PHE A 220 5.35 -6.98 5.13
N ALA A 221 5.46 -7.87 6.12
CA ALA A 221 4.87 -7.69 7.45
C ALA A 221 5.52 -6.53 8.22
N GLY A 222 4.74 -5.86 9.08
CA GLY A 222 5.14 -4.76 9.95
C GLY A 222 5.72 -3.52 9.26
N THR A 223 5.54 -3.37 7.94
CA THR A 223 6.21 -2.32 7.16
C THR A 223 5.27 -1.18 6.75
N GLU A 224 5.82 0.03 6.62
CA GLU A 224 5.07 1.19 6.14
C GLU A 224 4.95 1.23 4.61
N HIS A 225 4.25 2.22 4.06
CA HIS A 225 4.12 2.37 2.61
C HIS A 225 5.48 2.62 1.94
N GLY A 226 6.33 3.37 2.65
CA GLY A 226 7.74 3.66 2.37
C GLY A 226 8.71 2.54 2.75
N THR A 227 9.95 2.69 2.30
CA THR A 227 11.08 2.12 3.00
C THR A 227 11.27 2.94 4.27
N GLY A 228 11.40 2.29 5.43
CA GLY A 228 11.49 2.93 6.73
C GLY A 228 12.54 4.04 6.83
N VAL A 229 12.40 4.88 7.85
CA VAL A 229 13.21 6.08 8.05
C VAL A 229 14.32 5.82 9.06
N TRP A 230 15.55 6.22 8.72
CA TRP A 230 16.68 6.22 9.65
C TRP A 230 17.48 7.54 9.55
N PRO A 231 17.92 8.15 10.67
CA PRO A 231 17.73 7.75 12.07
C PRO A 231 16.27 7.83 12.54
N PRO A 232 15.89 7.12 13.63
CA PRO A 232 14.53 7.12 14.15
C PRO A 232 14.02 8.54 14.46
N THR A 233 12.80 8.84 14.01
CA THR A 233 12.15 10.16 14.16
C THR A 233 10.64 10.02 14.16
N ASP A 234 9.91 10.97 14.75
CA ASP A 234 8.46 11.11 14.65
C ASP A 234 8.05 12.11 13.54
N HIS A 235 9.00 12.80 12.90
CA HIS A 235 8.72 13.75 11.83
C HIS A 235 8.63 13.07 10.45
N GLY A 236 7.78 13.61 9.57
CA GLY A 236 7.70 13.15 8.18
C GLY A 236 8.90 13.59 7.34
N VAL A 237 9.16 12.83 6.28
CA VAL A 237 10.33 12.98 5.40
C VAL A 237 9.98 13.74 4.11
N ILE A 238 8.69 13.84 3.77
CA ILE A 238 8.23 14.37 2.47
C ILE A 238 8.09 15.90 2.51
N VAL A 239 7.45 16.45 3.54
CA VAL A 239 7.31 17.90 3.72
C VAL A 239 7.63 18.28 5.17
N THR A 240 8.78 18.93 5.37
CA THR A 240 9.25 19.40 6.66
C THR A 240 8.20 20.25 7.38
N GLY A 241 7.84 19.87 8.60
CA GLY A 241 6.88 20.60 9.45
C GLY A 241 5.39 20.34 9.14
N ALA A 242 5.06 19.55 8.12
CA ALA A 242 3.67 19.23 7.77
C ALA A 242 3.20 17.85 8.27
N GLU A 243 4.14 16.99 8.68
CA GLU A 243 3.89 15.62 9.09
C GLU A 243 4.64 15.30 10.38
N ARG A 244 3.89 14.80 11.37
CA ARG A 244 4.39 14.35 12.67
C ARG A 244 3.51 13.20 13.16
N ALA A 245 4.12 12.11 13.59
CA ALA A 245 3.48 10.89 14.08
C ALA A 245 3.41 10.88 15.62
N GLN A 246 2.53 10.06 16.18
CA GLN A 246 2.50 9.81 17.62
C GLN A 246 3.57 8.81 18.08
N ASN A 247 3.98 7.91 17.19
CA ASN A 247 5.08 6.97 17.43
C ASN A 247 6.29 7.37 16.60
N ILE A 248 7.44 6.76 16.93
CA ILE A 248 8.60 6.75 16.03
C ILE A 248 8.12 6.16 14.69
N ARG A 249 8.54 6.74 13.57
CA ARG A 249 8.25 6.21 12.23
C ARG A 249 8.78 4.79 12.08
N SER A 250 8.20 4.04 11.16
CA SER A 250 8.75 2.71 10.82
C SER A 250 10.21 2.86 10.41
N VAL A 251 11.06 1.97 10.92
CA VAL A 251 12.50 1.92 10.63
C VAL A 251 12.87 0.72 9.75
N ILE A 252 11.87 -0.07 9.34
CA ILE A 252 12.05 -1.31 8.60
C ILE A 252 12.23 -1.02 7.11
N ASP A 253 13.33 -1.51 6.54
CA ASP A 253 13.59 -1.46 5.11
C ASP A 253 13.23 -2.82 4.46
N TYR A 254 12.10 -2.86 3.73
CA TYR A 254 11.71 -4.07 2.98
C TYR A 254 12.44 -4.23 1.64
N SER A 255 13.37 -3.32 1.27
CA SER A 255 14.05 -3.37 -0.04
C SER A 255 14.76 -4.71 -0.34
N PRO A 256 15.32 -5.45 0.64
CA PRO A 256 15.86 -6.80 0.39
C PRO A 256 14.80 -7.81 -0.10
N LEU A 257 13.59 -7.75 0.44
CA LEU A 257 12.49 -8.62 0.03
C LEU A 257 12.03 -8.32 -1.40
N LEU A 258 12.02 -7.03 -1.78
CA LEU A 258 11.73 -6.62 -3.17
C LEU A 258 12.80 -7.07 -4.16
N ARG A 259 14.07 -7.05 -3.78
CA ARG A 259 15.17 -7.55 -4.62
C ARG A 259 15.01 -9.04 -4.90
N ALA A 260 14.64 -9.83 -3.89
CA ALA A 260 14.29 -11.23 -4.09
C ALA A 260 13.09 -11.42 -5.02
N CYS A 261 12.05 -10.58 -4.90
CA CYS A 261 10.92 -10.60 -5.85
C CYS A 261 11.36 -10.36 -7.29
N LEU A 262 12.25 -9.41 -7.54
CA LEU A 262 12.77 -9.13 -8.88
C LEU A 262 13.54 -10.32 -9.47
N VAL A 263 14.45 -10.93 -8.69
CA VAL A 263 15.21 -12.11 -9.15
C VAL A 263 14.27 -13.28 -9.41
N ASN A 264 13.31 -13.53 -8.52
CA ASN A 264 12.31 -14.58 -8.72
C ASN A 264 11.42 -14.33 -9.94
N LEU A 265 11.05 -13.08 -10.22
CA LEU A 265 10.29 -12.73 -11.42
C LEU A 265 11.12 -12.96 -12.69
N ASP A 266 12.40 -12.58 -12.69
CA ASP A 266 13.29 -12.83 -13.81
C ASP A 266 13.39 -14.32 -14.11
N LEU A 267 13.75 -15.15 -13.12
CA LEU A 267 13.81 -16.62 -13.25
C LEU A 267 12.48 -17.22 -13.75
N TRP A 268 11.35 -16.67 -13.31
CA TRP A 268 10.05 -17.13 -13.77
C TRP A 268 9.80 -16.83 -15.25
N VAL A 269 10.27 -15.67 -15.71
CA VAL A 269 10.06 -15.17 -17.07
C VAL A 269 11.08 -15.74 -18.07
N THR A 270 12.33 -15.95 -17.64
CA THR A 270 13.45 -16.36 -18.50
C THR A 270 13.61 -17.87 -18.53
N GLU A 271 13.50 -18.53 -17.38
CA GLU A 271 13.80 -19.95 -17.21
C GLU A 271 12.55 -20.79 -16.91
N GLY A 272 11.41 -20.15 -16.61
CA GLY A 272 10.18 -20.85 -16.23
C GLY A 272 10.24 -21.46 -14.82
N ILE A 273 11.21 -21.05 -14.00
CA ILE A 273 11.32 -21.50 -12.61
C ILE A 273 10.28 -20.75 -11.78
N ASP A 274 9.32 -21.48 -11.21
CA ASP A 274 8.27 -20.86 -10.42
C ASP A 274 8.85 -20.13 -9.18
N PRO A 275 8.39 -18.89 -8.90
CA PRO A 275 8.71 -18.21 -7.66
C PRO A 275 8.02 -18.94 -6.49
N PRO A 276 8.44 -18.66 -5.24
CA PRO A 276 7.70 -19.13 -4.06
C PRO A 276 6.20 -18.87 -4.19
N LYS A 277 5.38 -19.71 -3.55
CA LYS A 277 3.93 -19.49 -3.49
C LYS A 277 3.63 -18.16 -2.80
N SER A 278 2.46 -17.58 -3.10
CA SER A 278 1.98 -16.38 -2.44
C SER A 278 2.13 -16.52 -0.92
N LYS A 279 2.60 -15.46 -0.26
CA LYS A 279 2.82 -15.43 1.19
C LYS A 279 2.24 -14.14 1.74
N HIS A 280 1.05 -14.26 2.29
CA HIS A 280 0.22 -13.20 2.87
C HIS A 280 -0.61 -13.82 4.01
N PRO A 281 -1.13 -13.00 4.94
CA PRO A 281 -2.08 -13.46 5.94
C PRO A 281 -3.33 -14.08 5.29
N ARG A 282 -3.95 -15.05 5.96
CA ARG A 282 -5.14 -15.79 5.51
C ARG A 282 -6.20 -15.93 6.60
N ILE A 283 -7.46 -16.09 6.17
CA ILE A 283 -8.60 -16.29 7.06
C ILE A 283 -8.56 -17.71 7.63
N ASP A 284 -8.28 -18.70 6.79
CA ASP A 284 -8.32 -20.13 7.14
C ASP A 284 -7.29 -20.57 8.20
N ASP A 285 -6.16 -19.86 8.30
CA ASP A 285 -5.13 -20.08 9.33
C ASP A 285 -5.16 -19.05 10.48
N GLY A 286 -6.12 -18.12 10.46
CA GLY A 286 -6.31 -17.11 11.51
C GLY A 286 -5.28 -15.98 11.52
N THR A 287 -4.45 -15.85 10.48
CA THR A 287 -3.48 -14.74 10.36
C THR A 287 -4.04 -13.49 9.71
N LEU A 288 -5.29 -13.51 9.22
CA LEU A 288 -6.03 -12.37 8.68
C LEU A 288 -7.33 -12.16 9.47
N VAL A 289 -7.50 -10.99 10.09
CA VAL A 289 -8.58 -10.74 11.05
C VAL A 289 -9.23 -9.36 10.85
N PRO A 290 -10.46 -9.16 11.37
CA PRO A 290 -11.04 -7.84 11.51
C PRO A 290 -10.18 -6.91 12.39
N THR A 291 -10.18 -5.61 12.08
CA THR A 291 -9.42 -4.62 12.86
C THR A 291 -9.81 -4.56 14.34
N SER A 292 -11.04 -4.95 14.70
CA SER A 292 -11.51 -5.02 16.08
C SER A 292 -10.68 -5.97 16.95
N ASP A 293 -10.13 -7.02 16.34
CA ASP A 293 -9.53 -8.12 17.08
C ASP A 293 -8.14 -7.74 17.60
N LEU A 294 -7.54 -6.68 17.05
CA LEU A 294 -6.25 -6.15 17.49
C LEU A 294 -6.39 -5.16 18.67
N ILE A 295 -7.60 -4.68 18.96
CA ILE A 295 -7.84 -3.61 19.96
C ILE A 295 -7.32 -4.03 21.33
N SER A 296 -7.64 -5.24 21.79
CA SER A 296 -7.23 -5.69 23.14
C SER A 296 -5.72 -5.84 23.26
N ILE A 297 -5.04 -6.28 22.21
CA ILE A 297 -3.58 -6.46 22.20
C ILE A 297 -2.91 -5.09 22.33
N PHE A 298 -3.21 -4.16 21.42
CA PHE A 298 -2.55 -2.86 21.45
C PHE A 298 -2.99 -2.00 22.65
N SER A 299 -4.21 -2.14 23.16
CA SER A 299 -4.63 -1.45 24.38
C SER A 299 -3.83 -1.86 25.63
N SER A 300 -3.20 -3.04 25.60
CA SER A 300 -2.30 -3.49 26.67
C SER A 300 -0.87 -2.94 26.54
N ILE A 301 -0.47 -2.45 25.36
CA ILE A 301 0.87 -1.93 25.09
C ILE A 301 0.89 -0.42 25.33
N PRO A 302 1.64 0.09 26.33
CA PRO A 302 1.75 1.52 26.59
C PRO A 302 2.23 2.31 25.37
N GLY A 303 1.53 3.39 25.03
CA GLY A 303 1.92 4.29 23.94
C GLY A 303 1.70 3.75 22.52
N SER A 304 1.05 2.59 22.35
CA SER A 304 0.77 2.05 21.02
C SER A 304 -0.21 2.90 20.20
N ASN A 305 -1.16 3.55 20.87
CA ASN A 305 -2.18 4.43 20.29
C ASN A 305 -2.92 3.78 19.10
N TYR A 306 -3.49 2.58 19.30
CA TYR A 306 -4.21 1.87 18.25
C TYR A 306 -5.33 2.73 17.63
N PRO A 307 -5.44 2.80 16.29
CA PRO A 307 -6.51 3.52 15.60
C PRO A 307 -7.90 3.02 16.03
N TYR A 308 -8.66 3.90 16.66
CA TYR A 308 -10.06 3.62 17.02
C TYR A 308 -10.97 3.40 15.80
N ARG A 309 -10.58 3.92 14.63
CA ARG A 309 -11.25 3.67 13.34
C ARG A 309 -10.25 3.53 12.21
N HIS A 310 -10.45 2.51 11.39
CA HIS A 310 -9.78 2.33 10.10
C HIS A 310 -10.64 2.88 8.96
N ALA A 311 -10.00 3.19 7.83
CA ALA A 311 -10.74 3.54 6.63
C ALA A 311 -11.59 2.35 6.16
N ILE A 312 -12.83 2.60 5.78
CA ILE A 312 -13.74 1.56 5.29
C ILE A 312 -13.93 1.76 3.77
N PRO A 313 -13.31 0.94 2.91
CA PRO A 313 -13.64 0.95 1.48
C PRO A 313 -15.10 0.55 1.32
N ARG A 314 -15.84 1.33 0.54
CA ARG A 314 -17.27 1.12 0.30
C ARG A 314 -17.55 1.11 -1.18
N ARG A 315 -18.58 0.36 -1.55
CA ARG A 315 -19.18 0.43 -2.89
C ARG A 315 -19.71 1.84 -3.13
N ARG A 316 -19.54 2.31 -4.37
CA ARG A 316 -19.90 3.66 -4.77
C ARG A 316 -20.60 3.61 -6.10
N GLU A 317 -21.84 4.08 -6.10
CA GLU A 317 -22.65 4.15 -7.30
C GLU A 317 -22.50 5.53 -7.92
N PHE A 318 -21.96 5.55 -9.14
CA PHE A 318 -21.76 6.77 -9.92
C PHE A 318 -22.63 6.80 -11.18
N SER A 319 -23.29 5.68 -11.51
CA SER A 319 -24.15 5.45 -12.67
C SER A 319 -23.48 5.80 -14.00
N ALA A 320 -22.26 5.31 -14.17
CA ALA A 320 -21.56 5.39 -15.45
C ALA A 320 -22.32 4.58 -16.52
N ASP A 321 -22.30 5.05 -17.76
CA ASP A 321 -22.87 4.33 -18.90
C ASP A 321 -21.85 3.31 -19.41
N GLU A 322 -22.28 2.21 -20.03
CA GLU A 322 -21.35 1.28 -20.70
C GLU A 322 -20.51 1.98 -21.78
N LYS A 323 -21.01 3.09 -22.34
CA LYS A 323 -20.36 3.86 -23.41
C LYS A 323 -19.46 4.98 -22.90
N ASP A 324 -19.64 5.46 -21.67
CA ASP A 324 -18.76 6.43 -21.04
C ASP A 324 -18.63 6.22 -19.52
N GLU A 325 -17.39 6.15 -19.03
CA GLU A 325 -17.06 6.04 -17.60
C GLU A 325 -17.31 7.37 -16.83
N HIS A 326 -18.17 8.25 -17.34
CA HIS A 326 -18.43 9.54 -16.71
C HIS A 326 -19.43 9.39 -15.54
N PRO A 327 -19.07 9.83 -14.32
CA PRO A 327 -20.02 9.86 -13.21
C PRO A 327 -21.25 10.71 -13.52
N ARG A 328 -22.45 10.14 -13.37
CA ARG A 328 -23.73 10.85 -13.46
C ARG A 328 -24.25 11.30 -12.10
N ILE A 329 -23.82 10.65 -11.03
CA ILE A 329 -24.18 10.99 -9.64
C ILE A 329 -22.95 11.51 -8.90
N LEU A 330 -23.03 12.75 -8.41
CA LEU A 330 -21.99 13.40 -7.60
C LEU A 330 -22.62 14.21 -6.45
N PRO A 331 -22.25 13.97 -5.18
CA PRO A 331 -21.41 12.85 -4.71
C PRO A 331 -22.08 11.49 -4.99
N PRO A 332 -21.30 10.41 -5.17
CA PRO A 332 -21.87 9.08 -5.41
C PRO A 332 -22.73 8.62 -4.22
N GLU A 333 -23.70 7.77 -4.51
CA GLU A 333 -24.39 7.03 -3.45
C GLU A 333 -23.41 6.02 -2.83
N ILE A 334 -23.48 5.89 -1.50
CA ILE A 334 -22.54 5.07 -0.72
C ILE A 334 -23.25 3.77 -0.35
N GLY A 335 -22.76 2.64 -0.88
CA GLY A 335 -23.22 1.30 -0.55
C GLY A 335 -22.56 0.73 0.71
N ASN A 336 -22.69 -0.59 0.91
CA ASN A 336 -22.04 -1.25 2.04
C ASN A 336 -20.51 -1.29 1.87
N ALA A 337 -19.86 -1.65 2.97
CA ALA A 337 -18.42 -1.83 3.03
C ALA A 337 -17.99 -3.09 2.27
N PHE A 338 -16.83 -3.01 1.61
CA PHE A 338 -16.06 -4.19 1.27
C PHE A 338 -15.44 -4.78 2.55
N GLY A 339 -15.17 -6.09 2.54
CA GLY A 339 -14.63 -6.82 3.69
C GLY A 339 -13.12 -6.67 3.89
N GLY A 340 -12.65 -5.43 4.07
CA GLY A 340 -11.24 -5.18 4.37
C GLY A 340 -10.81 -5.75 5.72
N LEU A 341 -9.83 -6.66 5.70
CA LEU A 341 -9.19 -7.27 6.87
C LEU A 341 -7.72 -6.85 7.02
N VAL A 342 -7.14 -7.06 8.21
CA VAL A 342 -5.75 -6.74 8.56
C VAL A 342 -4.98 -7.97 9.06
N PRO A 343 -3.63 -8.01 8.95
CA PRO A 343 -2.84 -9.10 9.50
C PRO A 343 -3.00 -9.17 11.02
N MET A 344 -3.09 -10.39 11.55
CA MET A 344 -3.04 -10.66 12.98
C MET A 344 -1.63 -10.39 13.52
N VAL A 345 -1.55 -10.06 14.80
CA VAL A 345 -0.30 -9.82 15.53
C VAL A 345 -0.14 -10.77 16.70
N ASP A 346 1.10 -10.99 17.13
CA ASP A 346 1.43 -11.67 18.37
C ASP A 346 1.20 -10.78 19.60
N SER A 347 1.53 -11.29 20.80
CA SER A 347 1.43 -10.52 22.05
C SER A 347 2.37 -9.32 22.12
N ASP A 348 3.40 -9.27 21.27
CA ASP A 348 4.34 -8.17 21.20
C ASP A 348 3.85 -7.04 20.30
N GLY A 349 2.82 -7.29 19.49
CA GLY A 349 2.27 -6.36 18.51
C GLY A 349 2.92 -6.46 17.13
N ASN A 350 3.69 -7.52 16.86
CA ASN A 350 4.28 -7.80 15.56
C ASN A 350 3.42 -8.77 14.75
N GLU A 351 3.30 -8.50 13.45
CA GLU A 351 2.46 -9.31 12.56
C GLU A 351 3.01 -10.74 12.38
N ILE A 352 2.11 -11.73 12.38
CA ILE A 352 2.45 -13.16 12.29
C ILE A 352 2.20 -13.79 10.91
N GLY A 353 1.61 -13.03 9.98
CA GLY A 353 1.30 -13.47 8.62
C GLY A 353 2.13 -12.75 7.56
N GLY A 354 2.42 -13.41 6.44
CA GLY A 354 3.20 -12.84 5.32
C GLY A 354 4.70 -13.12 5.40
N ILE A 355 5.48 -12.31 4.70
CA ILE A 355 6.96 -12.36 4.70
C ILE A 355 7.44 -11.42 5.81
N ILE A 356 7.94 -12.01 6.88
CA ILE A 356 8.43 -11.30 8.07
C ILE A 356 9.94 -11.13 7.94
N SER A 357 10.43 -9.89 8.02
CA SER A 357 11.86 -9.62 7.93
C SER A 357 12.61 -10.04 9.22
N PRO A 358 13.94 -10.26 9.17
CA PRO A 358 14.72 -10.62 10.35
C PRO A 358 14.60 -9.61 11.51
N GLU A 359 14.46 -8.33 11.18
CA GLU A 359 14.28 -7.21 12.11
C GLU A 359 12.97 -7.28 12.91
N ILE A 360 11.95 -7.97 12.39
CA ILE A 360 10.64 -8.13 13.02
C ILE A 360 10.54 -9.50 13.71
N SER A 361 11.05 -10.56 13.08
CA SER A 361 11.03 -11.91 13.65
C SER A 361 12.00 -12.11 14.81
N VAL A 362 13.01 -11.25 14.94
CA VAL A 362 13.90 -11.15 16.09
C VAL A 362 13.75 -9.74 16.70
N PRO A 363 12.63 -9.46 17.38
CA PRO A 363 12.22 -8.09 17.65
C PRO A 363 12.95 -7.46 18.83
N VAL A 364 13.25 -6.16 18.69
CA VAL A 364 13.60 -5.22 19.77
C VAL A 364 12.55 -4.11 19.94
N ALA A 365 11.53 -4.11 19.07
CA ALA A 365 10.39 -3.22 19.08
C ALA A 365 9.21 -3.93 18.39
N ALA A 366 8.00 -3.35 18.55
CA ALA A 366 6.88 -3.67 17.69
C ALA A 366 6.87 -2.74 16.48
N HIS A 367 6.68 -3.29 15.28
CA HIS A 367 6.63 -2.53 14.03
C HIS A 367 5.25 -2.66 13.38
N THR A 368 4.63 -1.52 13.10
CA THR A 368 3.25 -1.45 12.61
C THR A 368 3.21 -0.77 11.24
N GLY A 369 2.28 -1.21 10.38
CA GLY A 369 1.97 -0.53 9.12
C GLY A 369 1.26 0.82 9.25
N TRP A 370 0.97 1.23 10.48
CA TRP A 370 0.17 2.39 10.81
C TRP A 370 0.80 3.16 11.98
N THR A 371 0.58 4.47 12.00
CA THR A 371 0.72 5.31 13.20
C THR A 371 -0.30 6.44 13.10
N LEU A 372 -0.62 7.08 14.24
CA LEU A 372 -1.55 8.19 14.28
C LEU A 372 -0.87 9.54 14.06
N ARG A 373 -1.66 10.54 13.66
CA ARG A 373 -1.22 11.93 13.54
C ARG A 373 -0.94 12.51 14.93
N HIS A 374 0.15 13.26 15.05
CA HIS A 374 0.44 14.02 16.26
C HIS A 374 -0.54 15.21 16.43
N ALA A 375 -0.83 15.60 17.68
CA ALA A 375 -1.77 16.68 17.99
C ALA A 375 -1.44 18.02 17.27
N ASP A 376 -0.15 18.37 17.15
CA ASP A 376 0.35 19.59 16.48
C ASP A 376 -0.12 19.79 15.04
N ILE A 377 -0.41 18.69 14.32
CA ILE A 377 -0.86 18.73 12.93
C ILE A 377 -2.37 18.49 12.79
N GLY A 378 -3.10 18.43 13.90
CA GLY A 378 -4.54 18.19 13.97
C GLY A 378 -4.97 16.78 13.54
N GLY A 379 -6.19 16.38 13.93
CA GLY A 379 -6.75 15.08 13.59
C GLY A 379 -6.07 13.90 14.29
N GLU A 380 -5.73 14.07 15.57
CA GLU A 380 -4.96 13.12 16.40
C GLU A 380 -5.44 11.66 16.31
N GLY A 381 -6.75 11.41 16.24
CA GLY A 381 -7.31 10.06 16.09
C GLY A 381 -7.26 9.47 14.68
N GLN A 382 -6.64 10.14 13.70
CA GLN A 382 -6.55 9.67 12.31
C GLN A 382 -5.17 9.06 12.04
N LEU A 383 -5.15 8.05 11.17
CA LEU A 383 -3.91 7.54 10.60
C LEU A 383 -3.11 8.67 9.96
N LEU A 384 -1.81 8.71 10.27
CA LEU A 384 -0.86 9.46 9.45
C LEU A 384 -0.66 8.66 8.16
N MET A 385 -1.12 9.24 7.06
CA MET A 385 -1.15 8.55 5.77
C MET A 385 0.23 8.04 5.38
N PHE A 386 0.29 6.82 4.86
CA PHE A 386 1.51 6.12 4.42
C PHE A 386 2.50 5.73 5.54
N ALA A 387 2.25 6.18 6.76
CA ALA A 387 3.18 6.05 7.87
C ALA A 387 2.94 4.79 8.68
N GLY A 388 4.03 4.07 8.94
CA GLY A 388 4.08 3.03 9.96
C GLY A 388 4.73 3.52 11.25
N GLY A 389 4.59 2.72 12.29
CA GLY A 389 5.10 3.00 13.62
C GLY A 389 6.20 2.01 14.05
N THR A 390 7.05 2.48 14.96
CA THR A 390 7.98 1.68 15.75
C THR A 390 7.67 1.98 17.22
N ILE A 391 7.30 0.95 17.98
CA ILE A 391 6.98 1.03 19.41
C ILE A 391 8.04 0.23 20.16
N PRO A 392 9.09 0.89 20.71
CA PRO A 392 10.20 0.20 21.35
C PRO A 392 9.76 -0.74 22.46
N PHE A 393 10.47 -1.85 22.63
CA PHE A 393 10.37 -2.62 23.87
C PHE A 393 11.11 -1.90 25.00
N PRO A 394 10.75 -2.15 26.26
CA PRO A 394 11.58 -1.71 27.38
C PRO A 394 12.99 -2.27 27.23
N ALA A 395 14.02 -1.42 27.37
CA ALA A 395 15.40 -1.88 27.31
C ALA A 395 15.71 -2.81 28.49
N THR A 396 15.27 -2.41 29.69
CA THR A 396 15.45 -3.16 30.94
C THR A 396 14.13 -3.64 31.57
N GLU A 397 14.19 -4.61 32.47
CA GLU A 397 13.06 -5.07 33.30
C GLU A 397 12.60 -3.97 34.25
N SER A 398 13.51 -3.10 34.69
CA SER A 398 13.16 -1.91 35.47
C SER A 398 12.28 -0.95 34.65
N ASP A 399 12.64 -0.71 33.39
CA ASP A 399 11.83 0.12 32.49
C ASP A 399 10.46 -0.52 32.26
N ARG A 400 10.43 -1.84 32.03
CA ARG A 400 9.18 -2.60 31.84
C ARG A 400 8.24 -2.44 33.01
N LEU A 401 8.72 -2.65 34.23
CA LEU A 401 7.92 -2.52 35.45
C LEU A 401 7.45 -1.08 35.68
N THR A 402 8.27 -0.09 35.31
CA THR A 402 7.96 1.33 35.48
C THR A 402 6.88 1.80 34.50
N THR A 403 6.94 1.36 33.24
CA THR A 403 5.95 1.71 32.21
C THR A 403 4.70 0.83 32.26
N GLY A 404 4.77 -0.31 32.95
CA GLY A 404 3.70 -1.31 32.98
C GLY A 404 3.54 -2.06 31.67
N ASP A 405 4.60 -2.12 30.85
CA ASP A 405 4.58 -2.82 29.56
C ASP A 405 4.50 -4.34 29.77
N PRO A 406 3.53 -5.05 29.18
CA PRO A 406 3.41 -6.49 29.35
C PRO A 406 4.48 -7.27 28.58
N ARG A 407 5.15 -6.66 27.61
CA ARG A 407 6.11 -7.31 26.72
C ARG A 407 7.44 -7.53 27.45
N PRO A 408 8.10 -8.70 27.29
CA PRO A 408 9.46 -8.91 27.79
C PRO A 408 10.42 -7.80 27.34
N SER A 409 11.24 -7.31 28.25
CA SER A 409 12.30 -6.34 27.96
C SER A 409 13.35 -6.93 27.02
N ILE A 410 14.15 -6.07 26.38
CA ILE A 410 15.24 -6.52 25.51
C ILE A 410 16.26 -7.35 26.32
N GLU A 411 16.61 -6.93 27.55
CA GLU A 411 17.52 -7.68 28.43
C GLU A 411 16.99 -9.07 28.82
N ALA A 412 15.66 -9.24 28.92
CA ALA A 412 15.07 -10.54 29.23
C ALA A 412 14.98 -11.47 27.99
N ARG A 413 15.00 -10.89 26.77
CA ARG A 413 14.90 -11.64 25.50
C ARG A 413 16.24 -12.15 25.01
N TYR A 414 17.30 -11.37 25.20
CA TYR A 414 18.61 -11.64 24.63
C TYR A 414 19.69 -11.47 25.68
N THR A 415 20.55 -12.48 25.80
CA THR A 415 21.67 -12.47 26.76
C THR A 415 22.66 -11.35 26.43
N ASN A 416 22.90 -11.11 25.14
CA ASN A 416 23.80 -10.08 24.63
C ASN A 416 23.57 -9.84 23.14
N ARG A 417 24.30 -8.85 22.61
CA ARG A 417 24.31 -8.44 21.21
C ARG A 417 24.66 -9.58 20.24
N ASP A 418 25.65 -10.40 20.57
CA ASP A 418 26.09 -11.49 19.69
C ASP A 418 25.01 -12.57 19.53
N GLU A 419 24.29 -12.89 20.61
CA GLU A 419 23.14 -13.80 20.55
C GLU A 419 22.04 -13.23 19.64
N TYR A 420 21.69 -11.96 19.82
CA TYR A 420 20.69 -11.28 18.99
C TYR A 420 21.09 -11.29 17.51
N LEU A 421 22.32 -10.91 17.16
CA LEU A 421 22.79 -10.88 15.77
C LEU A 421 22.87 -12.27 15.15
N SER A 422 23.21 -13.30 15.95
CA SER A 422 23.17 -14.69 15.51
C SER A 422 21.74 -15.13 15.15
N LYS A 423 20.74 -14.74 15.94
CA LYS A 423 19.32 -15.01 15.63
C LYS A 423 18.85 -14.25 14.38
N VAL A 424 19.24 -12.98 14.22
CA VAL A 424 18.94 -12.18 13.02
C VAL A 424 19.50 -12.87 11.77
N ARG A 425 20.75 -13.32 11.82
CA ARG A 425 21.39 -14.07 10.73
C ARG A 425 20.64 -15.36 10.41
N ALA A 426 20.32 -16.17 11.41
CA ALA A 426 19.59 -17.42 11.22
C ALA A 426 18.21 -17.18 10.57
N SER A 427 17.52 -16.11 10.96
CA SER A 427 16.27 -15.71 10.31
C SER A 427 16.47 -15.30 8.85
N ALA A 428 17.54 -14.56 8.53
CA ALA A 428 17.86 -14.17 7.16
C ALA A 428 18.18 -15.39 6.29
N GLU A 429 18.98 -16.34 6.80
CA GLU A 429 19.31 -17.60 6.13
C GLU A 429 18.07 -18.44 5.83
N ALA A 430 17.10 -18.48 6.75
CA ALA A 430 15.81 -19.14 6.52
C ALA A 430 15.05 -18.51 5.34
N LEU A 431 14.95 -17.18 5.28
CA LEU A 431 14.31 -16.49 4.15
C LEU A 431 15.06 -16.70 2.81
N VAL A 432 16.39 -16.83 2.84
CA VAL A 432 17.18 -17.19 1.65
C VAL A 432 16.81 -18.59 1.17
N SER A 433 16.70 -19.57 2.08
CA SER A 433 16.30 -20.94 1.73
C SER A 433 14.90 -21.00 1.12
N GLU A 434 14.00 -20.11 1.55
CA GLU A 434 12.65 -19.96 1.00
C GLU A 434 12.60 -19.10 -0.28
N ARG A 435 13.72 -18.48 -0.69
CA ARG A 435 13.86 -17.50 -1.78
C ARG A 435 13.08 -16.20 -1.58
N TYR A 436 12.81 -15.81 -0.33
CA TYR A 436 12.24 -14.50 0.01
C TYR A 436 13.31 -13.44 0.32
N LEU A 437 14.56 -13.85 0.45
CA LEU A 437 15.73 -12.99 0.60
C LEU A 437 16.85 -13.48 -0.33
N LEU A 438 17.77 -12.60 -0.73
CA LEU A 438 18.97 -13.00 -1.46
C LEU A 438 20.12 -13.28 -0.48
N GLU A 439 21.02 -14.20 -0.84
CA GLU A 439 22.18 -14.54 0.00
C GLU A 439 23.04 -13.30 0.34
N ILE A 440 23.24 -12.41 -0.64
CA ILE A 440 23.98 -11.14 -0.44
C ILE A 440 23.31 -10.20 0.57
N ASP A 441 22.00 -10.34 0.79
CA ASP A 441 21.23 -9.47 1.68
C ASP A 441 21.23 -9.98 3.14
N ILE A 442 21.82 -11.16 3.44
CA ILE A 442 22.01 -11.65 4.82
C ILE A 442 22.79 -10.63 5.65
N GLU A 443 23.93 -10.15 5.13
CA GLU A 443 24.75 -9.16 5.84
C GLU A 443 24.03 -7.82 5.99
N THR A 444 23.16 -7.47 5.02
CA THR A 444 22.34 -6.26 5.12
C THR A 444 21.38 -6.38 6.30
N SER A 445 20.67 -7.51 6.45
CA SER A 445 19.81 -7.74 7.61
C SER A 445 20.57 -7.76 8.94
N VAL A 446 21.77 -8.34 8.99
CA VAL A 446 22.61 -8.30 10.20
C VAL A 446 23.01 -6.87 10.55
N SER A 447 23.44 -6.06 9.57
CA SER A 447 23.78 -4.64 9.80
C SER A 447 22.56 -3.80 10.21
N LEU A 448 21.38 -4.06 9.65
CA LEU A 448 20.14 -3.39 10.05
C LEU A 448 19.74 -3.78 11.48
N GLY A 449 19.83 -5.07 11.82
CA GLY A 449 19.61 -5.58 13.17
C GLY A 449 20.57 -4.96 14.17
N GLU A 450 21.87 -4.92 13.85
CA GLU A 450 22.94 -4.30 14.64
C GLU A 450 22.64 -2.85 14.97
N ARG A 451 22.27 -2.08 13.95
CA ARG A 451 21.90 -0.68 14.07
C ARG A 451 20.70 -0.46 15.00
N MET A 452 19.69 -1.34 14.94
CA MET A 452 18.53 -1.27 15.85
C MET A 452 18.92 -1.63 17.29
N TRP A 453 19.73 -2.67 17.48
CA TRP A 453 20.23 -3.06 18.80
C TRP A 453 20.95 -1.88 19.45
N ASP A 454 21.91 -1.29 18.76
CA ASP A 454 22.72 -0.19 19.29
C ASP A 454 21.87 1.04 19.64
N TYR A 455 20.78 1.29 18.91
CA TYR A 455 19.87 2.41 19.19
C TYR A 455 18.91 2.13 20.36
N PHE A 456 18.30 0.94 20.43
CA PHE A 456 17.28 0.64 21.44
C PHE A 456 17.85 0.11 22.76
N THR A 457 19.13 -0.27 22.79
CA THR A 457 19.85 -0.70 24.01
C THR A 457 20.95 0.26 24.43
N GLY A 458 21.25 1.27 23.60
CA GLY A 458 22.25 2.29 23.87
C GLY A 458 21.88 3.18 25.08
N PRO A 459 22.88 3.74 25.78
CA PRO A 459 22.69 4.57 26.97
C PRO A 459 22.08 5.96 26.69
#